data_AF-A0A3D0SB91-F1
#
_entry.id   AF-A0A3D0SB91-F1
#
_cell.length_a   1.000
_cell.length_b   1.000
_cell.length_c   1.000
_cell.angle_alpha   90.00
_cell.angle_beta   90.00
_cell.angle_gamma   90.00
#
_symmetry.space_group_name_H-M   'P 1'
#
loop_
_entity.id
_entity.type
_entity.pdbx_description
1 polymer ?
#
loop_
_entity_poly.entity_id
_entity_poly.type
_entity_poly.pdbx_seq_one_letter_code
_entity_poly.pdbx_strand_id
1 'polypeptide(L)'
;TGERPVETIFIGGGTPSLFSPESIGHLLTEAQKHVPFAKDIEITLEANPGTIEAARFEGYVAAGVNRFSIGIQSFQARHLTALGRIHDPAQALFAITQAKQSGVKSFNVDLMHGLPDQTLQNALDDLSQAINQQPKHLSWYQLTIEPNTPFYSRPPELPDDDILWDIQAEGHKLLAASGYEQYEISGYSKPGNQCRHNLNYWRFGDYIGIGCGAHGKLTNIENRSIIRTVKVKHPRGYMTLNRPYLDHQNQVDEDDLAFEFFMNRFRLVEPCPQADFAALTGTSLTTPQQDAIEQAISNGLLAETAHNWQVTPMGRRYLNTLLSAFV
;
A
#
# COMPACT_ATOMS: atom_id res chain seq x y z
N THR A 1 18.51 -20.90 -5.02
CA THR A 1 17.43 -21.07 -4.02
C THR A 1 17.85 -20.31 -2.79
N GLY A 2 17.18 -19.21 -2.47
CA GLY A 2 17.65 -18.30 -1.43
C GLY A 2 17.35 -18.83 -0.03
N GLU A 3 18.30 -18.68 0.89
CA GLU A 3 18.11 -18.95 2.32
C GLU A 3 17.24 -17.88 3.01
N ARG A 4 16.84 -16.82 2.30
CA ARG A 4 16.02 -15.72 2.81
C ARG A 4 14.54 -16.15 2.88
N PRO A 5 13.95 -16.27 4.08
CA PRO A 5 12.53 -16.57 4.20
C PRO A 5 11.67 -15.40 3.72
N VAL A 6 10.52 -15.71 3.12
CA VAL A 6 9.49 -14.72 2.80
C VAL A 6 8.79 -14.31 4.08
N GLU A 7 8.84 -13.03 4.41
CA GLU A 7 8.19 -12.48 5.62
C GLU A 7 6.75 -12.05 5.39
N THR A 8 6.39 -11.70 4.14
CA THR A 8 5.05 -11.21 3.80
C THR A 8 4.65 -11.66 2.41
N ILE A 9 3.38 -11.95 2.22
CA ILE A 9 2.72 -12.18 0.92
C ILE A 9 1.50 -11.28 0.88
N PHE A 10 1.32 -10.56 -0.23
CA PHE A 10 0.14 -9.77 -0.48
C PHE A 10 -0.48 -10.21 -1.79
N ILE A 11 -1.68 -10.77 -1.71
CA ILE A 11 -2.45 -11.22 -2.86
C ILE A 11 -3.45 -10.11 -3.15
N GLY A 12 -3.06 -9.22 -4.05
CA GLY A 12 -3.82 -8.04 -4.46
C GLY A 12 -4.03 -7.95 -5.97
N GLY A 13 -4.69 -6.88 -6.39
CA GLY A 13 -4.97 -6.58 -7.79
C GLY A 13 -6.24 -7.24 -8.29
N GLY A 14 -7.04 -6.48 -9.06
CA GLY A 14 -8.33 -6.95 -9.53
C GLY A 14 -9.25 -7.30 -8.36
N THR A 15 -9.62 -8.57 -8.22
CA THR A 15 -10.41 -9.06 -7.09
C THR A 15 -10.00 -10.49 -6.71
N PRO A 16 -8.95 -10.66 -5.89
CA PRO A 16 -8.44 -11.96 -5.49
C PRO A 16 -9.48 -12.84 -4.79
N SER A 17 -10.44 -12.23 -4.08
CA SER A 17 -11.57 -12.91 -3.46
C SER A 17 -12.55 -13.62 -4.42
N LEU A 18 -12.34 -13.50 -5.74
CA LEU A 18 -13.02 -14.34 -6.73
C LEU A 18 -12.50 -15.77 -6.75
N PHE A 19 -11.23 -15.99 -6.39
CA PHE A 19 -10.64 -17.33 -6.29
C PHE A 19 -11.22 -18.08 -5.10
N SER A 20 -11.38 -19.40 -5.24
CA SER A 20 -11.82 -20.23 -4.12
C SER A 20 -10.74 -20.32 -3.03
N PRO A 21 -11.12 -20.55 -1.76
CA PRO A 21 -10.16 -20.83 -0.69
C PRO A 21 -9.13 -21.91 -1.03
N GLU A 22 -9.57 -22.98 -1.69
CA GLU A 22 -8.70 -24.10 -2.09
C GLU A 22 -7.66 -23.64 -3.12
N SER A 23 -8.04 -22.75 -4.03
CA SER A 23 -7.12 -22.18 -5.04
C SER A 23 -6.05 -21.31 -4.38
N ILE A 24 -6.42 -20.51 -3.38
CA ILE A 24 -5.47 -19.74 -2.57
C ILE A 24 -4.56 -20.66 -1.76
N GLY A 25 -5.10 -21.69 -1.12
CA GLY A 25 -4.30 -22.68 -0.38
C GLY A 25 -3.31 -23.42 -1.27
N HIS A 26 -3.73 -23.80 -2.47
CA HIS A 26 -2.85 -24.40 -3.47
C HIS A 26 -1.72 -23.44 -3.89
N LEU A 27 -2.03 -22.17 -4.19
CA LEU A 27 -1.02 -21.15 -4.51
C LEU A 27 0.03 -21.02 -3.40
N LEU A 28 -0.40 -20.91 -2.15
CA LEU A 28 0.51 -20.77 -1.00
C LEU A 28 1.36 -22.03 -0.80
N THR A 29 0.76 -23.22 -0.96
CA THR A 29 1.47 -24.50 -0.88
C THR A 29 2.54 -24.61 -1.96
N GLU A 30 2.23 -24.27 -3.22
CA GLU A 30 3.21 -24.30 -4.30
C GLU A 30 4.31 -23.25 -4.08
N ALA A 31 3.97 -22.04 -3.63
CA ALA A 31 4.96 -21.02 -3.33
C ALA A 31 5.95 -21.47 -2.24
N GLN A 32 5.45 -22.13 -1.19
CA GLN A 32 6.29 -22.62 -0.09
C GLN A 32 7.26 -23.73 -0.51
N LYS A 33 6.97 -24.47 -1.58
CA LYS A 33 7.92 -25.46 -2.15
C LYS A 33 9.14 -24.79 -2.80
N HIS A 34 9.01 -23.54 -3.23
CA HIS A 34 10.07 -22.81 -3.93
C HIS A 34 10.88 -21.90 -3.00
N VAL A 35 10.26 -21.33 -1.98
CA VAL A 35 10.89 -20.41 -1.02
C VAL A 35 10.36 -20.66 0.40
N PRO A 36 11.24 -20.69 1.42
CA PRO A 36 10.79 -20.87 2.80
C PRO A 36 9.97 -19.65 3.26
N PHE A 37 8.97 -19.90 4.09
CA PHE A 37 8.17 -18.85 4.73
C PHE A 37 8.67 -18.61 6.16
N ALA A 38 8.66 -17.34 6.59
CA ALA A 38 8.88 -17.01 7.99
C ALA A 38 7.81 -17.66 8.88
N LYS A 39 8.17 -18.03 10.11
CA LYS A 39 7.25 -18.70 11.05
C LYS A 39 6.01 -17.85 11.36
N ASP A 40 6.18 -16.53 11.40
CA ASP A 40 5.15 -15.54 11.68
C ASP A 40 4.78 -14.74 10.42
N ILE A 41 4.86 -15.34 9.23
CA ILE A 41 4.54 -14.72 7.94
C ILE A 41 3.19 -13.99 7.95
N GLU A 42 3.12 -12.82 7.30
CA GLU A 42 1.89 -12.06 7.10
C GLU A 42 1.39 -12.37 5.70
N ILE A 43 0.19 -12.91 5.59
CA ILE A 43 -0.43 -13.25 4.31
C ILE A 43 -1.71 -12.44 4.21
N THR A 44 -1.67 -11.41 3.36
CA THR A 44 -2.80 -10.53 3.09
C THR A 44 -3.55 -10.96 1.83
N LEU A 45 -4.88 -10.98 1.91
CA LEU A 45 -5.77 -11.12 0.75
C LEU A 45 -6.66 -9.88 0.61
N GLU A 46 -6.69 -9.28 -0.58
CA GLU A 46 -7.68 -8.25 -0.92
C GLU A 46 -9.07 -8.84 -1.15
N ALA A 47 -10.07 -8.16 -0.61
CA ALA A 47 -11.46 -8.59 -0.57
C ALA A 47 -12.38 -7.44 -1.01
N ASN A 48 -13.27 -7.69 -1.98
CA ASN A 48 -14.30 -6.72 -2.40
C ASN A 48 -15.70 -7.18 -1.95
N PRO A 49 -16.47 -6.35 -1.21
CA PRO A 49 -17.76 -6.75 -0.65
C PRO A 49 -18.75 -7.33 -1.67
N GLY A 50 -18.80 -6.78 -2.87
CA GLY A 50 -19.74 -7.20 -3.91
C GLY A 50 -19.45 -8.57 -4.56
N THR A 51 -18.37 -9.23 -4.17
CA THR A 51 -17.92 -10.49 -4.79
C THR A 51 -17.81 -11.66 -3.82
N ILE A 52 -18.18 -11.46 -2.56
CA ILE A 52 -17.88 -12.41 -1.48
C ILE A 52 -19.14 -13.05 -0.94
N GLU A 53 -19.17 -14.37 -0.98
CA GLU A 53 -20.08 -15.19 -0.18
C GLU A 53 -19.53 -15.37 1.23
N ALA A 54 -20.41 -15.31 2.22
CA ALA A 54 -20.11 -15.37 3.65
C ALA A 54 -19.08 -16.45 4.04
N ALA A 55 -19.23 -17.65 3.48
CA ALA A 55 -18.44 -18.84 3.79
C ALA A 55 -16.98 -18.79 3.30
N ARG A 56 -16.58 -17.77 2.52
CA ARG A 56 -15.24 -17.73 1.93
C ARG A 56 -14.15 -17.25 2.90
N PHE A 57 -14.47 -16.37 3.84
CA PHE A 57 -13.46 -15.80 4.75
C PHE A 57 -12.83 -16.85 5.68
N GLU A 58 -13.63 -17.72 6.29
CA GLU A 58 -13.13 -18.84 7.11
C GLU A 58 -12.27 -19.80 6.28
N GLY A 59 -12.70 -20.10 5.05
CA GLY A 59 -11.92 -20.91 4.12
C GLY A 59 -10.56 -20.27 3.81
N TYR A 60 -10.50 -18.96 3.56
CA TYR A 60 -9.22 -18.28 3.32
C TYR A 60 -8.31 -18.32 4.55
N VAL A 61 -8.87 -18.18 5.76
CA VAL A 61 -8.10 -18.33 7.00
C VAL A 61 -7.55 -19.75 7.12
N ALA A 62 -8.36 -20.77 6.84
CA ALA A 62 -7.93 -22.17 6.81
C ALA A 62 -6.86 -22.44 5.74
N ALA A 63 -6.90 -21.70 4.62
CA ALA A 63 -5.89 -21.76 3.57
C ALA A 63 -4.56 -21.07 3.93
N GLY A 64 -4.50 -20.33 5.05
CA GLY A 64 -3.30 -19.67 5.55
C GLY A 64 -3.33 -18.13 5.50
N VAL A 65 -4.40 -17.52 4.99
CA VAL A 65 -4.55 -16.05 5.01
C VAL A 65 -4.75 -15.59 6.45
N ASN A 66 -3.98 -14.60 6.89
CA ASN A 66 -4.06 -14.10 8.27
C ASN A 66 -4.26 -12.58 8.35
N ARG A 67 -4.41 -11.91 7.20
CA ARG A 67 -4.82 -10.51 7.10
C ARG A 67 -5.77 -10.32 5.92
N PHE A 68 -6.83 -9.54 6.08
CA PHE A 68 -7.67 -9.08 4.96
C PHE A 68 -7.50 -7.59 4.71
N SER A 69 -7.58 -7.17 3.45
CA SER A 69 -7.76 -5.77 3.06
C SER A 69 -9.10 -5.61 2.35
N ILE A 70 -10.07 -4.94 2.98
CA ILE A 70 -11.45 -4.89 2.49
C ILE A 70 -11.71 -3.54 1.82
N GLY A 71 -11.96 -3.60 0.51
CA GLY A 71 -12.15 -2.45 -0.36
C GLY A 71 -13.51 -1.77 -0.24
N ILE A 72 -13.84 -1.16 0.91
CA ILE A 72 -15.16 -0.55 1.18
C ILE A 72 -15.37 0.76 0.42
N GLN A 73 -14.35 1.62 0.41
CA GLN A 73 -14.29 2.97 -0.17
C GLN A 73 -15.20 4.01 0.48
N SER A 74 -16.49 3.70 0.67
CA SER A 74 -17.46 4.57 1.34
C SER A 74 -18.60 3.73 1.94
N PHE A 75 -19.25 4.21 3.00
CA PHE A 75 -20.47 3.62 3.56
C PHE A 75 -21.74 4.31 3.03
N GLN A 76 -21.60 5.20 2.03
CA GLN A 76 -22.72 5.95 1.46
C GLN A 76 -23.02 5.49 0.03
N ALA A 77 -24.27 5.08 -0.21
CA ALA A 77 -24.70 4.51 -1.49
C ALA A 77 -24.45 5.42 -2.70
N ARG A 78 -24.65 6.74 -2.55
CA ARG A 78 -24.38 7.71 -3.63
C ARG A 78 -22.91 7.73 -4.05
N HIS A 79 -22.00 7.65 -3.08
CA HIS A 79 -20.55 7.74 -3.29
C HIS A 79 -20.02 6.45 -3.89
N LEU A 80 -20.56 5.31 -3.44
CA LEU A 80 -20.31 4.01 -4.07
C LEU A 80 -20.75 3.99 -5.53
N THR A 81 -21.93 4.54 -5.83
CA THR A 81 -22.45 4.64 -7.20
C THR A 81 -21.56 5.53 -8.07
N ALA A 82 -21.15 6.70 -7.55
CA ALA A 82 -20.23 7.61 -8.24
C ALA A 82 -18.88 6.93 -8.55
N LEU A 83 -18.38 6.09 -7.64
CA LEU A 83 -17.17 5.28 -7.80
C LEU A 83 -17.35 4.07 -8.73
N GLY A 84 -18.55 3.81 -9.25
CA GLY A 84 -18.84 2.62 -10.05
C GLY A 84 -18.74 1.31 -9.27
N ARG A 85 -18.87 1.36 -7.94
CA ARG A 85 -18.84 0.16 -7.09
C ARG A 85 -20.15 -0.61 -7.24
N ILE A 86 -20.01 -1.92 -7.35
CA ILE A 86 -21.15 -2.86 -7.52
C ILE A 86 -21.74 -3.32 -6.17
N HIS A 87 -21.18 -2.86 -5.04
CA HIS A 87 -21.67 -3.18 -3.71
C HIS A 87 -22.39 -2.01 -3.07
N ASP A 88 -23.31 -2.32 -2.15
CA ASP A 88 -24.01 -1.34 -1.34
C ASP A 88 -23.44 -1.26 0.11
N PRO A 89 -23.90 -0.29 0.93
CA PRO A 89 -23.44 -0.17 2.31
C PRO A 89 -23.74 -1.39 3.20
N ALA A 90 -24.83 -2.11 2.95
CA ALA A 90 -25.17 -3.29 3.73
C ALA A 90 -24.20 -4.44 3.43
N GLN A 91 -23.84 -4.64 2.17
CA GLN A 91 -22.82 -5.60 1.75
C GLN A 91 -21.44 -5.24 2.31
N ALA A 92 -21.10 -3.95 2.36
CA ALA A 92 -19.88 -3.46 3.01
C ALA A 92 -19.81 -3.88 4.49
N LEU A 93 -20.86 -3.60 5.27
CA LEU A 93 -20.93 -3.99 6.69
C LEU A 93 -20.96 -5.51 6.88
N PHE A 94 -21.62 -6.22 5.98
CA PHE A 94 -21.64 -7.68 5.97
C PHE A 94 -20.25 -8.26 5.77
N ALA A 95 -19.49 -7.78 4.78
CA ALA A 95 -18.12 -8.25 4.53
C ALA A 95 -17.19 -8.04 5.74
N ILE A 96 -17.31 -6.89 6.42
CA ILE A 96 -16.59 -6.62 7.66
C ILE A 96 -16.99 -7.60 8.77
N THR A 97 -18.30 -7.87 8.91
CA THR A 97 -18.81 -8.82 9.91
C THR A 97 -18.25 -10.23 9.66
N GLN A 98 -18.23 -10.66 8.40
CA GLN A 98 -17.65 -11.97 8.03
C GLN A 98 -16.16 -12.04 8.32
N ALA A 99 -15.38 -11.00 8.00
CA ALA A 99 -13.96 -10.96 8.31
C ALA A 99 -13.70 -11.02 9.83
N LYS A 100 -14.52 -10.36 10.65
CA LYS A 100 -14.43 -10.44 12.12
C LYS A 100 -14.73 -11.84 12.64
N GLN A 101 -15.74 -12.50 12.07
CA GLN A 101 -16.19 -13.82 12.49
C GLN A 101 -15.28 -14.95 12.02
N SER A 102 -14.47 -14.73 10.97
CA SER A 102 -13.62 -15.76 10.38
C SER A 102 -12.40 -16.16 11.22
N GLY A 103 -12.15 -15.51 12.36
CA GLY A 103 -10.98 -15.76 13.20
C GLY A 103 -9.66 -15.22 12.63
N VAL A 104 -9.71 -14.31 11.65
CA VAL A 104 -8.50 -13.69 11.09
C VAL A 104 -7.74 -12.89 12.16
N LYS A 105 -6.40 -12.87 12.07
CA LYS A 105 -5.56 -12.14 13.03
C LYS A 105 -5.76 -10.62 12.96
N SER A 106 -5.95 -10.09 11.76
CA SER A 106 -6.14 -8.67 11.51
C SER A 106 -6.94 -8.43 10.22
N PHE A 107 -7.65 -7.31 10.14
CA PHE A 107 -8.24 -6.84 8.89
C PHE A 107 -8.10 -5.33 8.77
N ASN A 108 -8.04 -4.90 7.53
CA ASN A 108 -8.01 -3.51 7.10
C ASN A 108 -9.31 -3.13 6.39
N VAL A 109 -9.70 -1.87 6.54
CA VAL A 109 -10.76 -1.25 5.74
C VAL A 109 -10.14 -0.13 4.90
N ASP A 110 -10.29 -0.23 3.58
CA ASP A 110 -9.88 0.81 2.64
C ASP A 110 -11.04 1.81 2.46
N LEU A 111 -10.78 3.09 2.73
CA LEU A 111 -11.70 4.21 2.57
C LEU A 111 -11.08 5.29 1.69
N MET A 112 -11.93 5.87 0.83
CA MET A 112 -11.58 7.01 0.00
C MET A 112 -12.24 8.28 0.53
N HIS A 113 -11.54 9.40 0.43
CA HIS A 113 -12.10 10.74 0.64
C HIS A 113 -11.81 11.65 -0.55
N GLY A 114 -12.40 12.85 -0.57
CA GLY A 114 -12.35 13.72 -1.76
C GLY A 114 -13.16 13.17 -2.92
N LEU A 115 -14.25 12.45 -2.65
CA LEU A 115 -15.15 11.92 -3.67
C LEU A 115 -16.01 13.03 -4.28
N PRO A 116 -16.55 12.85 -5.50
CA PRO A 116 -17.46 13.82 -6.12
C PRO A 116 -18.63 14.16 -5.18
N ASP A 117 -18.93 15.45 -5.04
CA ASP A 117 -19.96 16.01 -4.13
C ASP A 117 -19.82 15.59 -2.65
N GLN A 118 -18.64 15.11 -2.21
CA GLN A 118 -18.42 14.71 -0.82
C GLN A 118 -18.16 15.93 0.06
N THR A 119 -19.06 16.18 1.00
CA THR A 119 -18.85 17.20 2.04
C THR A 119 -17.95 16.68 3.17
N LEU A 120 -17.42 17.59 3.98
CA LEU A 120 -16.69 17.27 5.21
C LEU A 120 -17.46 16.28 6.09
N GLN A 121 -18.74 16.56 6.36
CA GLN A 121 -19.58 15.70 7.20
C GLN A 121 -19.63 14.27 6.65
N ASN A 122 -19.74 14.12 5.33
CA ASN A 122 -19.84 12.81 4.71
C ASN A 122 -18.54 12.01 4.80
N ALA A 123 -17.39 12.67 4.63
CA ALA A 123 -16.11 12.01 4.79
C ALA A 123 -15.90 11.56 6.25
N LEU A 124 -16.26 12.42 7.22
CA LEU A 124 -16.17 12.08 8.64
C LEU A 124 -17.17 11.00 9.06
N ASP A 125 -18.36 10.95 8.46
CA ASP A 125 -19.34 9.88 8.70
C ASP A 125 -18.84 8.52 8.20
N ASP A 126 -18.23 8.47 7.00
CA ASP A 126 -17.62 7.23 6.48
C ASP A 126 -16.47 6.77 7.40
N LEU A 127 -15.61 7.69 7.82
CA LEU A 127 -14.49 7.41 8.71
C LEU A 127 -14.96 6.93 10.09
N SER A 128 -15.95 7.60 10.67
CA SER A 128 -16.55 7.23 11.95
C SER A 128 -17.18 5.84 11.89
N GLN A 129 -17.87 5.50 10.79
CA GLN A 129 -18.43 4.17 10.60
C GLN A 129 -17.34 3.10 10.52
N ALA A 130 -16.25 3.33 9.79
CA ALA A 130 -15.12 2.40 9.78
C ALA A 130 -14.48 2.23 11.17
N ILE A 131 -14.25 3.32 11.89
CA ILE A 131 -13.70 3.29 13.26
C ILE A 131 -14.60 2.49 14.20
N ASN A 132 -15.93 2.64 14.09
CA ASN A 132 -16.90 1.87 14.88
C ASN A 132 -16.84 0.37 14.57
N GLN A 133 -16.35 -0.01 13.39
CA GLN A 133 -16.05 -1.40 13.08
C GLN A 133 -14.76 -1.91 13.73
N GLN A 134 -13.97 -1.06 14.39
CA GLN A 134 -12.76 -1.42 15.12
C GLN A 134 -11.74 -2.25 14.32
N PRO A 135 -11.46 -1.95 13.03
CA PRO A 135 -10.36 -2.60 12.33
C PRO A 135 -9.04 -2.23 13.01
N LYS A 136 -8.06 -3.13 12.98
CA LYS A 136 -6.73 -2.82 13.52
C LYS A 136 -5.92 -1.93 12.58
N HIS A 137 -6.35 -1.79 11.33
CA HIS A 137 -5.72 -1.02 10.29
C HIS A 137 -6.77 -0.33 9.40
N LEU A 138 -6.46 0.87 8.92
CA LEU A 138 -7.27 1.64 7.98
C LEU A 138 -6.34 2.17 6.89
N SER A 139 -6.70 1.94 5.62
CA SER A 139 -6.14 2.73 4.53
C SER A 139 -7.14 3.85 4.25
N TRP A 140 -6.75 5.09 4.48
CA TRP A 140 -7.59 6.26 4.27
C TRP A 140 -6.86 7.24 3.37
N TYR A 141 -7.38 7.44 2.16
CA TYR A 141 -6.67 8.14 1.10
C TYR A 141 -7.60 8.97 0.22
N GLN A 142 -7.04 10.02 -0.36
CA GLN A 142 -7.75 10.88 -1.30
C GLN A 142 -7.95 10.15 -2.64
N LEU A 143 -9.10 10.37 -3.28
CA LEU A 143 -9.32 9.98 -4.65
C LEU A 143 -8.35 10.73 -5.57
N THR A 144 -7.44 9.98 -6.21
CA THR A 144 -6.56 10.50 -7.26
C THR A 144 -7.07 10.04 -8.63
N ILE A 145 -7.12 10.97 -9.60
CA ILE A 145 -7.53 10.67 -10.97
C ILE A 145 -6.33 10.15 -11.76
N GLU A 146 -6.25 8.82 -11.86
CA GLU A 146 -5.12 8.16 -12.53
C GLU A 146 -5.32 8.06 -14.05
N PRO A 147 -4.26 8.24 -14.86
CA PRO A 147 -4.31 8.00 -16.31
C PRO A 147 -4.86 6.61 -16.65
N ASN A 148 -5.59 6.51 -17.76
CA ASN A 148 -6.22 5.28 -18.25
C ASN A 148 -7.38 4.74 -17.39
N THR A 149 -7.97 5.57 -16.52
CA THR A 149 -9.20 5.23 -15.80
C THR A 149 -10.44 5.84 -16.46
N PRO A 150 -11.66 5.31 -16.19
CA PRO A 150 -12.90 5.96 -16.62
C PRO A 150 -13.01 7.42 -16.14
N PHE A 151 -12.51 7.72 -14.94
CA PHE A 151 -12.46 9.08 -14.42
C PHE A 151 -11.45 9.96 -15.15
N TYR A 152 -10.32 9.46 -15.63
CA TYR A 152 -9.45 10.26 -16.49
C TYR A 152 -10.12 10.63 -17.82
N SER A 153 -10.95 9.74 -18.36
CA SER A 153 -11.68 9.98 -19.61
C SER A 153 -12.88 10.91 -19.43
N ARG A 154 -13.45 10.96 -18.22
CA ARG A 154 -14.59 11.81 -17.83
C ARG A 154 -14.37 12.27 -16.38
N PRO A 155 -13.53 13.29 -16.16
CA PRO A 155 -13.17 13.72 -14.82
C PRO A 155 -14.42 14.27 -14.11
N PRO A 156 -14.78 13.72 -12.95
CA PRO A 156 -15.80 14.34 -12.13
C PRO A 156 -15.28 15.65 -11.53
N GLU A 157 -16.19 16.53 -11.15
CA GLU A 157 -15.84 17.65 -10.28
C GLU A 157 -15.52 17.10 -8.89
N LEU A 158 -14.32 17.41 -8.39
CA LEU A 158 -13.87 17.04 -7.06
C LEU A 158 -14.07 18.21 -6.11
N PRO A 159 -14.17 17.97 -4.79
CA PRO A 159 -14.19 19.06 -3.81
C PRO A 159 -12.98 19.98 -3.98
N ASP A 160 -13.16 21.26 -3.68
CA ASP A 160 -12.07 22.23 -3.70
C ASP A 160 -11.00 21.94 -2.63
N ASP A 161 -9.85 22.59 -2.76
CA ASP A 161 -8.70 22.37 -1.89
C ASP A 161 -9.01 22.71 -0.42
N ASP A 162 -9.90 23.66 -0.15
CA ASP A 162 -10.29 24.04 1.22
C ASP A 162 -11.10 22.91 1.88
N ILE A 163 -12.08 22.34 1.17
CA ILE A 163 -12.85 21.18 1.67
C ILE A 163 -11.95 19.96 1.83
N LEU A 164 -11.06 19.69 0.89
CA LEU A 164 -10.11 18.57 0.98
C LEU A 164 -9.18 18.72 2.18
N TRP A 165 -8.70 19.94 2.41
CA TRP A 165 -7.88 20.28 3.57
C TRP A 165 -8.62 20.01 4.88
N ASP A 166 -9.86 20.50 5.01
CA ASP A 166 -10.69 20.30 6.20
C ASP A 166 -10.99 18.82 6.43
N ILE A 167 -11.31 18.06 5.38
CA ILE A 167 -11.51 16.60 5.44
C ILE A 167 -10.27 15.92 6.02
N GLN A 168 -9.09 16.21 5.46
CA GLN A 168 -7.85 15.58 5.89
C GLN A 168 -7.50 15.96 7.34
N ALA A 169 -7.61 17.25 7.69
CA ALA A 169 -7.25 17.76 9.00
C ALA A 169 -8.16 17.20 10.11
N GLU A 170 -9.49 17.25 9.92
CA GLU A 170 -10.44 16.75 10.91
C GLU A 170 -10.46 15.23 10.97
N GLY A 171 -10.35 14.54 9.83
CA GLY A 171 -10.28 13.08 9.83
C GLY A 171 -9.00 12.54 10.47
N HIS A 172 -7.85 13.22 10.28
CA HIS A 172 -6.62 12.89 11.01
C HIS A 172 -6.79 13.03 12.53
N LYS A 173 -7.41 14.12 12.99
CA LYS A 173 -7.73 14.31 14.42
C LYS A 173 -8.64 13.19 14.94
N LEU A 174 -9.67 12.82 14.19
CA LEU A 174 -10.59 11.74 14.55
C LEU A 174 -9.88 10.38 14.67
N LEU A 175 -9.01 10.05 13.72
CA LEU A 175 -8.20 8.83 13.74
C LEU A 175 -7.27 8.79 14.94
N ALA A 176 -6.55 9.89 15.19
CA ALA A 176 -5.64 10.01 16.33
C ALA A 176 -6.38 9.90 17.68
N ALA A 177 -7.52 10.60 17.83
CA ALA A 177 -8.38 10.50 19.01
C ALA A 177 -8.95 9.10 19.21
N SER A 178 -9.13 8.35 18.12
CA SER A 178 -9.54 6.96 18.15
C SER A 178 -8.37 5.99 18.35
N GLY A 179 -7.14 6.47 18.55
CA GLY A 179 -5.96 5.66 18.84
C GLY A 179 -5.34 4.97 17.63
N TYR A 180 -5.55 5.50 16.42
CA TYR A 180 -4.81 5.10 15.23
C TYR A 180 -3.59 6.01 15.02
N GLU A 181 -2.49 5.41 14.58
CA GLU A 181 -1.26 6.10 14.22
C GLU A 181 -1.08 6.05 12.71
N GLN A 182 -0.85 7.21 12.10
CA GLN A 182 -0.39 7.28 10.72
C GLN A 182 1.05 6.79 10.67
N TYR A 183 1.32 5.72 9.93
CA TYR A 183 2.68 5.18 9.78
C TYR A 183 3.24 5.40 8.37
N GLU A 184 2.37 5.60 7.38
CA GLU A 184 2.68 5.96 6.00
C GLU A 184 1.61 6.91 5.42
N ILE A 185 1.77 7.36 4.18
CA ILE A 185 0.89 8.30 3.46
C ILE A 185 -0.60 8.06 3.75
N SER A 186 -1.08 6.85 3.46
CA SER A 186 -2.49 6.46 3.50
C SER A 186 -2.79 5.49 4.65
N GLY A 187 -1.76 4.95 5.29
CA GLY A 187 -1.85 3.85 6.24
C GLY A 187 -1.93 4.31 7.67
N TYR A 188 -3.02 3.95 8.32
CA TYR A 188 -3.29 4.17 9.73
C TYR A 188 -3.46 2.82 10.43
N SER A 189 -2.90 2.66 11.63
CA SER A 189 -3.05 1.42 12.37
C SER A 189 -3.08 1.62 13.87
N LYS A 190 -3.65 0.66 14.58
CA LYS A 190 -3.37 0.52 16.01
C LYS A 190 -1.88 0.17 16.19
N PRO A 191 -1.23 0.58 17.30
CA PRO A 191 0.16 0.25 17.55
C PRO A 191 0.46 -1.24 17.32
N GLY A 192 1.51 -1.54 16.55
CA GLY A 192 1.93 -2.90 16.21
C GLY A 192 1.08 -3.63 15.17
N ASN A 193 0.16 -2.94 14.47
CA ASN A 193 -0.70 -3.52 13.45
C ASN A 193 -0.50 -2.89 12.06
N GLN A 194 0.65 -2.24 11.83
CA GLN A 194 1.05 -1.76 10.52
C GLN A 194 1.09 -2.91 9.51
N CYS A 195 0.73 -2.65 8.25
CA CYS A 195 0.90 -3.63 7.18
C CYS A 195 2.40 -3.87 6.94
N ARG A 196 2.91 -5.06 7.28
CA ARG A 196 4.34 -5.36 7.13
C ARG A 196 4.75 -5.38 5.67
N HIS A 197 3.84 -5.80 4.79
CA HIS A 197 4.09 -5.77 3.35
C HIS A 197 4.29 -4.34 2.83
N ASN A 198 3.45 -3.39 3.23
CA ASN A 198 3.62 -1.97 2.89
C ASN A 198 4.94 -1.42 3.46
N LEU A 199 5.25 -1.76 4.72
CA LEU A 199 6.51 -1.35 5.34
C LEU A 199 7.73 -1.89 4.57
N ASN A 200 7.71 -3.12 4.07
CA ASN A 200 8.80 -3.65 3.24
C ASN A 200 9.00 -2.80 1.97
N TYR A 201 7.93 -2.44 1.27
CA TYR A 201 8.01 -1.55 0.11
C TYR A 201 8.61 -0.19 0.48
N TRP A 202 8.07 0.45 1.51
CA TRP A 202 8.50 1.80 1.91
C TRP A 202 9.90 1.82 2.54
N ARG A 203 10.32 0.74 3.19
CA ARG A 203 11.70 0.56 3.67
C ARG A 203 12.68 0.15 2.57
N PHE A 204 12.26 0.24 1.30
CA PHE A 204 13.10 -0.08 0.15
C PHE A 204 13.58 -1.54 0.12
N GLY A 205 12.82 -2.45 0.72
CA GLY A 205 13.10 -3.88 0.74
C GLY A 205 12.87 -4.57 -0.60
N ASP A 206 13.34 -5.81 -0.69
CA ASP A 206 13.15 -6.64 -1.88
C ASP A 206 11.74 -7.25 -1.91
N TYR A 207 11.22 -7.47 -3.12
CA TYR A 207 9.96 -8.17 -3.35
C TYR A 207 9.93 -8.79 -4.74
N ILE A 208 9.24 -9.92 -4.85
CA ILE A 208 9.08 -10.64 -6.11
C ILE A 208 7.64 -10.44 -6.59
N GLY A 209 7.48 -9.92 -7.81
CA GLY A 209 6.18 -9.84 -8.47
C GLY A 209 5.82 -11.14 -9.18
N ILE A 210 4.66 -11.70 -8.86
CA ILE A 210 4.11 -12.91 -9.50
C ILE A 210 2.71 -12.60 -10.03
N GLY A 211 2.40 -13.04 -11.25
CA GLY A 211 1.11 -12.82 -11.89
C GLY A 211 1.11 -11.63 -12.86
N CYS A 212 -0.03 -11.44 -13.53
CA CYS A 212 -0.17 -10.48 -14.62
C CYS A 212 0.08 -9.04 -14.12
N GLY A 213 1.01 -8.33 -14.78
CA GLY A 213 1.33 -6.95 -14.46
C GLY A 213 2.04 -6.73 -13.12
N ALA A 214 2.46 -7.80 -12.43
CA ALA A 214 3.18 -7.67 -11.17
C ALA A 214 4.58 -7.07 -11.39
N HIS A 215 5.00 -6.22 -10.45
CA HIS A 215 6.34 -5.63 -10.44
C HIS A 215 7.21 -6.30 -9.36
N GLY A 216 8.52 -6.28 -9.54
CA GLY A 216 9.52 -6.78 -8.57
C GLY A 216 10.67 -5.80 -8.39
N LYS A 217 11.31 -5.87 -7.22
CA LYS A 217 12.59 -5.21 -6.89
C LYS A 217 13.47 -6.24 -6.21
N LEU A 218 14.65 -6.47 -6.77
CA LEU A 218 15.64 -7.39 -6.21
C LEU A 218 16.99 -6.71 -6.13
N THR A 219 17.57 -6.72 -4.95
CA THR A 219 18.94 -6.25 -4.70
C THR A 219 19.90 -7.40 -4.95
N ASN A 220 20.83 -7.22 -5.89
CA ASN A 220 21.94 -8.13 -6.11
C ASN A 220 23.11 -7.72 -5.21
N ILE A 221 23.43 -8.56 -4.24
CA ILE A 221 24.46 -8.27 -3.25
C ILE A 221 25.87 -8.36 -3.84
N GLU A 222 26.09 -9.22 -4.84
CA GLU A 222 27.43 -9.48 -5.40
C GLU A 222 27.99 -8.27 -6.14
N ASN A 223 27.16 -7.62 -6.94
CA ASN A 223 27.53 -6.43 -7.72
C ASN A 223 26.85 -5.15 -7.23
N ARG A 224 26.12 -5.22 -6.11
CA ARG A 224 25.41 -4.10 -5.47
C ARG A 224 24.41 -3.39 -6.38
N SER A 225 23.85 -4.09 -7.36
CA SER A 225 22.86 -3.50 -8.27
C SER A 225 21.42 -3.79 -7.84
N ILE A 226 20.49 -2.93 -8.23
CA ILE A 226 19.06 -3.15 -8.04
C ILE A 226 18.43 -3.49 -9.38
N ILE A 227 17.68 -4.59 -9.41
CA ILE A 227 16.96 -5.05 -10.58
C ILE A 227 15.46 -4.83 -10.36
N ARG A 228 14.83 -4.13 -11.30
CA ARG A 228 13.38 -4.01 -11.42
C ARG A 228 12.88 -5.00 -12.45
N THR A 229 11.77 -5.66 -12.15
CA THR A 229 11.13 -6.62 -13.07
C THR A 229 9.67 -6.26 -13.28
N VAL A 230 9.17 -6.43 -14.49
CA VAL A 230 7.76 -6.26 -14.84
C VAL A 230 7.27 -7.54 -15.49
N LYS A 231 6.17 -8.10 -14.97
CA LYS A 231 5.51 -9.26 -15.56
C LYS A 231 4.57 -8.84 -16.69
N VAL A 232 4.31 -9.77 -17.61
CA VAL A 232 3.39 -9.56 -18.73
C VAL A 232 2.04 -9.05 -18.21
N LYS A 233 1.59 -7.89 -18.69
CA LYS A 233 0.43 -7.18 -18.13
C LYS A 233 -0.91 -7.89 -18.37
N HIS A 234 -1.09 -8.48 -19.56
CA HIS A 234 -2.39 -9.01 -19.98
C HIS A 234 -2.47 -10.53 -19.85
N PRO A 235 -3.56 -11.12 -19.30
CA PRO A 235 -3.70 -12.57 -19.12
C PRO A 235 -3.52 -13.40 -20.40
N ARG A 236 -3.92 -12.86 -21.56
CA ARG A 236 -3.68 -13.48 -22.88
C ARG A 236 -2.20 -13.81 -23.12
N GLY A 237 -1.27 -13.03 -22.57
CA GLY A 237 0.15 -13.32 -22.69
C GLY A 237 0.58 -14.58 -21.94
N TYR A 238 -0.09 -14.92 -20.84
CA TYR A 238 0.13 -16.16 -20.08
C TYR A 238 -0.48 -17.38 -20.78
N MET A 239 -1.49 -17.18 -21.62
CA MET A 239 -2.12 -18.24 -22.43
C MET A 239 -1.34 -18.53 -23.72
N THR A 240 -0.35 -17.71 -24.06
CA THR A 240 0.46 -17.88 -25.26
C THR A 240 1.56 -18.91 -24.98
N LEU A 241 1.50 -20.06 -25.64
CA LEU A 241 2.53 -21.10 -25.54
C LEU A 241 3.92 -20.52 -25.82
N ASN A 242 4.90 -20.89 -24.99
CA ASN A 242 6.30 -20.48 -25.07
C ASN A 242 6.59 -18.97 -24.91
N ARG A 243 5.61 -18.14 -24.52
CA ARG A 243 5.90 -16.75 -24.15
C ARG A 243 6.48 -16.68 -22.73
N PRO A 244 7.64 -16.04 -22.52
CA PRO A 244 8.13 -15.75 -21.16
C PRO A 244 7.16 -14.87 -20.38
N TYR A 245 7.01 -15.12 -19.08
CA TYR A 245 6.14 -14.33 -18.21
C TYR A 245 6.78 -13.00 -17.75
N LEU A 246 8.09 -12.87 -17.91
CA LEU A 246 8.84 -11.63 -17.68
C LEU A 246 8.75 -10.77 -18.95
N ASP A 247 8.24 -9.56 -18.81
CA ASP A 247 8.05 -8.63 -19.93
C ASP A 247 9.25 -7.69 -20.04
N HIS A 248 9.62 -7.06 -18.92
CA HIS A 248 10.77 -6.16 -18.85
C HIS A 248 11.61 -6.46 -17.61
N GLN A 249 12.92 -6.28 -17.73
CA GLN A 249 13.86 -6.27 -16.63
C GLN A 249 14.88 -5.17 -16.90
N ASN A 250 15.09 -4.29 -15.92
CA ASN A 250 16.10 -3.24 -16.00
C ASN A 250 16.87 -3.18 -14.68
N GLN A 251 18.15 -2.86 -14.79
CA GLN A 251 18.92 -2.38 -13.65
C GLN A 251 18.53 -0.92 -13.39
N VAL A 252 18.45 -0.52 -12.13
CA VAL A 252 18.26 0.87 -11.74
C VAL A 252 19.59 1.60 -11.93
N ASP A 253 19.56 2.74 -12.62
CA ASP A 253 20.73 3.57 -12.85
C ASP A 253 21.18 4.22 -11.54
N GLU A 254 22.49 4.43 -11.37
CA GLU A 254 23.05 4.96 -10.11
C GLU A 254 22.46 6.35 -9.75
N ASP A 255 22.20 7.18 -10.76
CA ASP A 255 21.63 8.51 -10.59
C ASP A 255 20.17 8.46 -10.09
N ASP A 256 19.41 7.41 -10.43
CA ASP A 256 18.01 7.23 -10.00
C ASP A 256 17.88 6.66 -8.58
N LEU A 257 18.95 6.07 -8.02
CA LEU A 257 18.88 5.34 -6.74
C LEU A 257 18.49 6.24 -5.58
N ALA A 258 18.98 7.48 -5.54
CA ALA A 258 18.62 8.43 -4.49
C ALA A 258 17.14 8.78 -4.55
N PHE A 259 16.64 9.12 -5.73
CA PHE A 259 15.23 9.38 -5.94
C PHE A 259 14.39 8.17 -5.52
N GLU A 260 14.66 6.98 -6.05
CA GLU A 260 13.87 5.79 -5.72
C GLU A 260 13.91 5.45 -4.22
N PHE A 261 15.08 5.56 -3.57
CA PHE A 261 15.22 5.29 -2.15
C PHE A 261 14.42 6.26 -1.30
N PHE A 262 14.59 7.58 -1.51
CA PHE A 262 13.91 8.60 -0.70
C PHE A 262 12.42 8.67 -1.02
N MET A 263 12.04 8.46 -2.27
CA MET A 263 10.65 8.29 -2.71
C MET A 263 9.94 7.18 -1.91
N ASN A 264 10.66 6.14 -1.52
CA ASN A 264 10.11 5.09 -0.67
C ASN A 264 10.22 5.46 0.83
N ARG A 265 11.41 5.82 1.32
CA ARG A 265 11.66 5.99 2.76
C ARG A 265 10.97 7.19 3.37
N PHE A 266 10.91 8.34 2.68
CA PHE A 266 10.33 9.57 3.23
C PHE A 266 8.80 9.58 3.25
N ARG A 267 8.16 8.51 2.72
CA ARG A 267 6.72 8.29 2.89
C ARG A 267 6.34 7.69 4.23
N LEU A 268 7.32 7.19 4.99
CA LEU A 268 7.10 6.71 6.35
C LEU A 268 7.17 7.85 7.35
N VAL A 269 6.36 7.75 8.40
CA VAL A 269 6.36 8.72 9.50
C VAL A 269 7.50 8.45 10.50
N GLU A 270 8.10 7.26 10.46
CA GLU A 270 9.25 6.89 11.29
C GLU A 270 10.56 7.53 10.81
N PRO A 271 11.59 7.60 11.68
CA PRO A 271 12.93 8.03 11.26
C PRO A 271 13.50 7.18 10.12
N CYS A 272 14.25 7.83 9.24
CA CYS A 272 15.06 7.19 8.21
C CYS A 272 16.52 7.12 8.66
N PRO A 273 17.03 5.94 9.07
CA PRO A 273 18.45 5.76 9.35
C PRO A 273 19.29 6.16 8.14
N GLN A 274 20.34 6.94 8.36
CA GLN A 274 21.22 7.38 7.27
C GLN A 274 21.98 6.21 6.64
N ALA A 275 22.33 5.22 7.47
CA ALA A 275 23.02 4.01 7.03
C ALA A 275 22.17 3.15 6.09
N ASP A 276 20.83 3.25 6.14
CA ASP A 276 19.94 2.48 5.27
C ASP A 276 20.20 2.78 3.80
N PHE A 277 20.57 4.02 3.45
CA PHE A 277 20.85 4.39 2.07
C PHE A 277 21.95 3.48 1.50
N ALA A 278 23.14 3.52 2.09
CA ALA A 278 24.26 2.72 1.61
C ALA A 278 24.02 1.20 1.75
N ALA A 279 23.32 0.77 2.80
CA ALA A 279 23.02 -0.64 3.02
C ALA A 279 22.05 -1.21 1.97
N LEU A 280 21.09 -0.42 1.48
CA LEU A 280 20.01 -0.88 0.61
C LEU A 280 20.18 -0.46 -0.86
N THR A 281 21.04 0.52 -1.16
CA THR A 281 21.39 0.92 -2.53
C THR A 281 22.77 0.44 -2.95
N GLY A 282 23.66 0.13 -2.00
CA GLY A 282 25.03 -0.28 -2.27
C GLY A 282 25.98 0.86 -2.68
N THR A 283 25.50 2.11 -2.69
CA THR A 283 26.26 3.32 -3.05
C THR A 283 26.26 4.36 -1.91
N SER A 284 27.00 5.44 -2.07
CA SER A 284 27.00 6.60 -1.15
C SER A 284 26.37 7.80 -1.82
N LEU A 285 25.80 8.71 -1.02
CA LEU A 285 25.20 9.93 -1.56
C LEU A 285 26.26 10.76 -2.27
N THR A 286 25.95 11.22 -3.48
CA THR A 286 26.79 12.16 -4.22
C THR A 286 26.71 13.56 -3.60
N THR A 287 27.64 14.46 -3.94
CA THR A 287 27.60 15.85 -3.44
C THR A 287 26.27 16.55 -3.73
N PRO A 288 25.71 16.50 -4.96
CA PRO A 288 24.38 17.09 -5.21
C PRO A 288 23.26 16.52 -4.33
N GLN A 289 23.30 15.21 -4.02
CA GLN A 289 22.29 14.57 -3.18
C GLN A 289 22.46 14.96 -1.71
N GLN A 290 23.69 15.19 -1.24
CA GLN A 290 23.97 15.73 0.09
C GLN A 290 23.49 17.18 0.20
N ASP A 291 23.78 18.02 -0.81
CA ASP A 291 23.31 19.40 -0.88
C ASP A 291 21.78 19.48 -0.88
N ALA A 292 21.10 18.55 -1.55
CA ALA A 292 19.63 18.45 -1.54
C ALA A 292 19.06 18.16 -0.15
N ILE A 293 19.73 17.29 0.63
CA ILE A 293 19.36 17.01 2.03
C ILE A 293 19.56 18.25 2.90
N GLU A 294 20.72 18.91 2.79
CA GLU A 294 21.02 20.15 3.53
C GLU A 294 20.00 21.25 3.23
N GLN A 295 19.63 21.42 1.96
CA GLN A 295 18.62 22.38 1.53
C GLN A 295 17.23 22.02 2.10
N ALA A 296 16.86 20.74 2.12
CA ALA A 296 15.61 20.28 2.72
C ALA A 296 15.57 20.52 4.23
N ILE A 297 16.70 20.37 4.93
CA ILE A 297 16.84 20.71 6.36
C ILE A 297 16.71 22.21 6.57
N SER A 298 17.42 23.03 5.78
CA SER A 298 17.34 24.49 5.84
C SER A 298 15.92 25.01 5.58
N ASN A 299 15.16 24.33 4.72
CA ASN A 299 13.76 24.65 4.42
C ASN A 299 12.77 24.10 5.46
N GLY A 300 13.25 23.39 6.49
CA GLY A 300 12.42 22.79 7.53
C GLY A 300 11.60 21.58 7.08
N LEU A 301 11.89 21.01 5.90
CA LEU A 301 11.22 19.81 5.37
C LEU A 301 11.76 18.53 6.01
N LEU A 302 13.05 18.52 6.34
CA LEU A 302 13.72 17.47 7.09
C LEU A 302 14.26 18.01 8.41
N ALA A 303 14.32 17.13 9.40
CA ALA A 303 15.14 17.29 10.59
C ALA A 303 16.20 16.19 10.59
N GLU A 304 17.38 16.51 11.11
CA GLU A 304 18.51 15.58 11.16
C GLU A 304 19.00 15.39 12.60
N THR A 305 19.37 14.15 12.89
CA THR A 305 20.14 13.74 14.06
C THR A 305 21.42 13.07 13.59
N ALA A 306 22.34 12.72 14.50
CA ALA A 306 23.61 12.07 14.14
C ALA A 306 23.47 10.78 13.30
N HIS A 307 22.32 10.11 13.32
CA HIS A 307 22.11 8.82 12.65
C HIS A 307 20.85 8.72 11.82
N ASN A 308 19.97 9.72 11.83
CA ASN A 308 18.66 9.64 11.17
C ASN A 308 18.25 10.97 10.55
N TRP A 309 17.60 10.88 9.40
CA TRP A 309 16.73 11.92 8.86
C TRP A 309 15.28 11.68 9.30
N GLN A 310 14.54 12.74 9.57
CA GLN A 310 13.13 12.67 9.92
C GLN A 310 12.37 13.67 9.06
N VAL A 311 11.38 13.20 8.31
CA VAL A 311 10.46 14.09 7.60
C VAL A 311 9.60 14.83 8.63
N THR A 312 9.67 16.15 8.62
CA THR A 312 8.92 17.00 9.56
C THR A 312 7.43 17.03 9.18
N PRO A 313 6.54 17.54 10.06
CA PRO A 313 5.15 17.78 9.67
C PRO A 313 5.01 18.69 8.44
N MET A 314 5.91 19.67 8.27
CA MET A 314 5.95 20.51 7.07
C MET A 314 6.45 19.72 5.85
N GLY A 315 7.50 18.92 6.02
CA GLY A 315 8.00 18.02 4.96
C GLY A 315 6.94 17.06 4.44
N ARG A 316 6.10 16.51 5.31
CA ARG A 316 4.98 15.64 4.90
C ARG A 316 3.92 16.37 4.08
N ARG A 317 3.64 17.64 4.42
CA ARG A 317 2.70 18.48 3.66
C ARG A 317 3.24 18.81 2.27
N TYR A 318 4.56 19.01 2.14
CA TYR A 318 5.25 19.32 0.88
C TYR A 318 6.10 18.16 0.38
N LEU A 319 5.62 16.93 0.55
CA LEU A 319 6.43 15.73 0.31
C LEU A 319 6.87 15.62 -1.15
N ASN A 320 6.01 15.97 -2.11
CA ASN A 320 6.39 15.96 -3.52
C ASN A 320 7.54 16.93 -3.81
N THR A 321 7.54 18.12 -3.18
CA THR A 321 8.63 19.11 -3.29
C THR A 321 9.92 18.59 -2.67
N LEU A 322 9.83 17.94 -1.50
CA LEU A 322 10.97 17.29 -0.87
C LEU A 322 11.58 16.22 -1.78
N LEU A 323 10.75 15.38 -2.41
CA LEU A 323 11.19 14.28 -3.25
C LEU A 323 11.74 14.73 -4.60
N SER A 324 11.21 15.82 -5.16
CA SER A 324 11.73 16.39 -6.42
C SER A 324 13.15 16.93 -6.33
N ALA A 325 13.67 17.15 -5.11
CA ALA A 325 15.06 17.58 -4.91
C ALA A 325 16.09 16.49 -5.23
N PHE A 326 15.65 15.24 -5.40
CA PHE A 326 16.52 14.08 -5.69
C PHE A 326 16.42 13.60 -7.14
N VAL A 327 15.70 14.33 -8.00
CA VAL A 327 15.59 14.10 -9.45
C VAL A 327 16.61 14.95 -10.19
#